data_AF-G2DGH9-F1
#
_entry.id   AF-G2DGH9-F1
#
_cell.length_a   1.000
_cell.length_b   1.000
_cell.length_c   1.000
_cell.angle_alpha   90.00
_cell.angle_beta   90.00
_cell.angle_gamma   90.00
#
_symmetry.space_group_name_H-M   'P 1'
#
loop_
_entity.id
_entity.type
_entity.pdbx_description
1 polymer ?
#
loop_
_entity_poly.entity_id
_entity_poly.type
_entity_poly.pdbx_seq_one_letter_code
_entity_poly.pdbx_strand_id
1 'polypeptide(L)'
;MPFFAALREVGALARLLPELDSLWGVPQPERWHPEIDTGVHTMMVLAQAARLSDEQSIRFAALTHDLGKASTPAHILPSHHGHEERGVAILRALCRRLRVPTRYQELAECCGRYHSQLHHLDELKATTRLKLLERLDAFRRPQRLEAFLLVCEADFRGRAGFEQRTYPQADRLRRLYRAAASVDSSQLPKWVSGKAMGDAMRRLRLEVMRRVDREVS
;
A
#
# COMPACT_ATOMS: atom_id res chain seq x y z
N MET A 1 -24.02 8.20 14.35
CA MET A 1 -22.59 7.92 14.65
C MET A 1 -22.02 7.02 13.56
N PRO A 2 -20.76 7.21 13.12
CA PRO A 2 -20.10 6.32 12.17
C PRO A 2 -20.04 4.88 12.69
N PHE A 3 -20.13 3.88 11.79
CA PHE A 3 -20.25 2.45 12.12
C PHE A 3 -19.19 1.95 13.13
N PHE A 4 -17.90 2.18 12.87
CA PHE A 4 -16.83 1.72 13.76
C PHE A 4 -16.77 2.47 15.09
N ALA A 5 -17.16 3.74 15.12
CA ALA A 5 -17.28 4.49 16.37
C ALA A 5 -18.36 3.88 17.28
N ALA A 6 -19.53 3.56 16.71
CA ALA A 6 -20.60 2.89 17.44
C ALA A 6 -20.17 1.51 17.96
N LEU A 7 -19.47 0.70 17.16
CA LEU A 7 -18.94 -0.59 17.60
C LEU A 7 -17.94 -0.45 18.75
N ARG A 8 -17.10 0.58 18.72
CA ARG A 8 -16.09 0.82 19.78
C ARG A 8 -16.73 1.29 21.07
N GLU A 9 -17.70 2.20 20.99
CA GLU A 9 -18.41 2.75 22.14
C GLU A 9 -19.14 1.65 22.95
N VAL A 10 -19.75 0.68 22.27
CA VAL A 10 -20.42 -0.46 22.93
C VAL A 10 -19.47 -1.62 23.25
N GLY A 11 -18.16 -1.47 23.03
CA GLY A 11 -17.14 -2.50 23.29
C GLY A 11 -17.18 -3.70 22.32
N ALA A 12 -18.00 -3.67 21.28
CA ALA A 12 -18.09 -4.73 20.29
C ALA A 12 -16.84 -4.81 19.40
N LEU A 13 -16.20 -3.67 19.10
CA LEU A 13 -15.03 -3.63 18.23
C LEU A 13 -13.87 -4.46 18.79
N ALA A 14 -13.58 -4.33 20.09
CA ALA A 14 -12.57 -5.12 20.80
C ALA A 14 -12.81 -6.64 20.74
N ARG A 15 -14.06 -7.08 20.55
CA ARG A 15 -14.41 -8.51 20.43
C ARG A 15 -14.35 -9.00 18.98
N LEU A 16 -14.78 -8.18 18.03
CA LEU A 16 -14.89 -8.56 16.62
C LEU A 16 -13.57 -8.38 15.85
N LEU A 17 -12.92 -7.25 16.05
CA LEU A 17 -11.69 -6.81 15.37
C LEU A 17 -10.70 -6.21 16.39
N PRO A 18 -10.19 -7.00 17.36
CA PRO A 18 -9.24 -6.51 18.36
C PRO A 18 -7.99 -5.87 17.75
N GLU A 19 -7.56 -6.34 16.57
CA GLU A 19 -6.40 -5.82 15.85
C GLU A 19 -6.62 -4.36 15.40
N LEU A 20 -7.86 -4.01 15.04
CA LEU A 20 -8.26 -2.65 14.68
C LEU A 20 -8.48 -1.78 15.92
N ASP A 21 -9.18 -2.31 16.94
CA ASP A 21 -9.43 -1.61 18.20
C ASP A 21 -8.13 -1.15 18.89
N SER A 22 -7.07 -1.94 18.77
CA SER A 22 -5.75 -1.66 19.36
C SER A 22 -5.01 -0.47 18.72
N LEU A 23 -5.52 0.15 17.65
CA LEU A 23 -4.86 1.30 17.01
C LEU A 23 -5.15 2.63 17.70
N TRP A 24 -6.26 2.74 18.43
CA TRP A 24 -6.58 3.97 19.15
C TRP A 24 -5.61 4.19 20.31
N GLY A 25 -5.11 5.42 20.43
CA GLY A 25 -4.09 5.82 21.40
C GLY A 25 -2.66 5.55 20.95
N VAL A 26 -2.44 4.92 19.79
CA VAL A 26 -1.10 4.68 19.24
C VAL A 26 -0.62 5.95 18.52
N PRO A 27 0.43 6.64 19.00
CA PRO A 27 0.83 7.95 18.48
C PRO A 27 1.67 7.82 17.21
N GLN A 28 1.41 8.69 16.25
CA GLN A 28 2.13 8.85 14.99
C GLN A 28 2.92 10.17 14.96
N PRO A 29 3.93 10.32 14.07
CA PRO A 29 4.68 11.56 13.96
C PRO A 29 3.81 12.70 13.40
N GLU A 30 3.54 13.72 14.23
CA GLU A 30 2.66 14.87 13.92
C GLU A 30 2.96 15.54 12.57
N ARG A 31 4.26 15.65 12.22
CA ARG A 31 4.71 16.23 10.94
C ARG A 31 4.02 15.60 9.72
N TRP A 32 3.78 14.29 9.76
CA TRP A 32 3.22 13.53 8.65
C TRP A 32 1.76 13.14 8.90
N HIS A 33 1.37 13.03 10.17
CA HIS A 33 0.06 12.62 10.66
C HIS A 33 -0.44 13.65 11.68
N PRO A 34 -1.01 14.79 11.24
CA PRO A 34 -1.42 15.86 12.16
C PRO A 34 -2.53 15.44 13.12
N GLU A 35 -3.28 14.39 12.79
CA GLU A 35 -4.26 13.75 13.68
C GLU A 35 -3.63 12.98 14.85
N ILE A 36 -2.33 12.64 14.76
CA ILE A 36 -1.49 11.91 15.73
C ILE A 36 -1.97 10.48 16.02
N ASP A 37 -3.25 10.24 16.23
CA ASP A 37 -3.81 8.95 16.62
C ASP A 37 -3.97 8.01 15.42
N THR A 38 -3.38 6.81 15.50
CA THR A 38 -3.42 5.80 14.42
C THR A 38 -4.83 5.27 14.14
N GLY A 39 -5.67 5.14 15.18
CA GLY A 39 -7.06 4.72 15.02
C GLY A 39 -7.89 5.77 14.29
N VAL A 40 -7.71 7.05 14.64
CA VAL A 40 -8.33 8.19 13.95
C VAL A 40 -7.89 8.24 12.48
N HIS A 41 -6.57 8.17 12.22
CA HIS A 41 -6.01 8.08 10.86
C HIS A 41 -6.67 6.96 10.06
N THR A 42 -6.72 5.75 10.62
CA THR A 42 -7.32 4.59 9.94
C THR A 42 -8.79 4.84 9.53
N MET A 43 -9.58 5.53 10.36
CA MET A 43 -10.96 5.89 10.00
C MET A 43 -11.04 6.95 8.89
N MET A 44 -10.13 7.93 8.89
CA MET A 44 -10.02 8.94 7.84
C MET A 44 -9.61 8.31 6.50
N VAL A 45 -8.65 7.38 6.53
CA VAL A 45 -8.22 6.58 5.37
C VAL A 45 -9.37 5.73 4.82
N LEU A 46 -10.12 5.03 5.68
CA LEU A 46 -11.29 4.27 5.26
C LEU A 46 -12.36 5.16 4.60
N ALA A 47 -12.61 6.35 5.16
CA ALA A 47 -13.55 7.31 4.59
C ALA A 47 -13.12 7.78 3.20
N GLN A 48 -11.82 8.02 2.98
CA GLN A 48 -11.31 8.34 1.64
C GLN A 48 -11.42 7.16 0.67
N ALA A 49 -11.06 5.94 1.12
CA ALA A 49 -11.18 4.74 0.30
C ALA A 49 -12.63 4.52 -0.17
N ALA A 50 -13.61 4.79 0.69
CA ALA A 50 -15.03 4.70 0.34
C ALA A 50 -15.50 5.76 -0.68
N ARG A 51 -14.85 6.93 -0.73
CA ARG A 51 -15.11 7.96 -1.75
C ARG A 51 -14.43 7.65 -3.08
N LEU A 52 -13.24 7.07 -3.03
CA LEU A 52 -12.43 6.75 -4.20
C LEU A 52 -12.89 5.48 -4.93
N SER A 53 -13.57 4.55 -4.24
CA SER A 53 -14.02 3.30 -4.84
C SER A 53 -15.18 2.63 -4.09
N ASP A 54 -16.03 1.94 -4.87
CA ASP A 54 -17.05 1.01 -4.37
C ASP A 54 -16.52 -0.41 -4.12
N GLU A 55 -15.27 -0.68 -4.51
CA GLU A 55 -14.67 -2.00 -4.31
C GLU A 55 -14.37 -2.25 -2.83
N GLN A 56 -15.04 -3.24 -2.26
CA GLN A 56 -14.89 -3.62 -0.86
C GLN A 56 -13.47 -4.10 -0.52
N SER A 57 -12.73 -4.67 -1.49
CA SER A 57 -11.35 -5.12 -1.29
C SER A 57 -10.41 -3.93 -0.98
N ILE A 58 -10.63 -2.77 -1.63
CA ILE A 58 -9.90 -1.53 -1.40
C ILE A 58 -10.22 -0.98 -0.02
N ARG A 59 -11.51 -0.97 0.37
CA ARG A 59 -11.93 -0.53 1.72
C ARG A 59 -11.35 -1.42 2.82
N PHE A 60 -11.31 -2.74 2.60
CA PHE A 60 -10.68 -3.68 3.52
C PHE A 60 -9.17 -3.44 3.63
N ALA A 61 -8.46 -3.32 2.49
CA ALA A 61 -7.03 -3.06 2.47
C ALA A 61 -6.67 -1.73 3.16
N ALA A 62 -7.46 -0.68 2.93
CA ALA A 62 -7.33 0.62 3.59
C ALA A 62 -7.53 0.52 5.11
N LEU A 63 -8.57 -0.20 5.55
CA LEU A 63 -8.86 -0.44 6.98
C LEU A 63 -7.72 -1.16 7.71
N THR A 64 -6.99 -2.03 7.00
CA THR A 64 -5.98 -2.90 7.62
C THR A 64 -4.53 -2.54 7.30
N HIS A 65 -4.27 -1.45 6.58
CA HIS A 65 -2.92 -1.16 6.08
C HIS A 65 -1.90 -0.99 7.22
N ASP A 66 -2.34 -0.45 8.36
CA ASP A 66 -1.50 -0.02 9.47
C ASP A 66 -1.63 -0.88 10.74
N LEU A 67 -2.24 -2.07 10.67
CA LEU A 67 -2.43 -2.94 11.86
C LEU A 67 -1.13 -3.22 12.64
N GLY A 68 0.01 -3.19 11.96
CA GLY A 68 1.32 -3.38 12.59
C GLY A 68 1.71 -2.29 13.59
N LYS A 69 1.15 -1.07 13.47
CA LYS A 69 1.48 0.05 14.36
C LYS A 69 1.08 -0.22 15.82
N ALA A 70 -0.04 -0.90 16.05
CA ALA A 70 -0.48 -1.32 17.39
C ALA A 70 0.55 -2.20 18.13
N SER A 71 1.39 -2.94 17.40
CA SER A 71 2.43 -3.82 17.96
C SER A 71 3.80 -3.15 18.10
N THR A 72 3.88 -1.82 17.95
CA THR A 72 5.15 -1.10 17.97
C THR A 72 5.70 -1.00 19.40
N PRO A 73 6.94 -1.43 19.66
CA PRO A 73 7.58 -1.25 20.97
C PRO A 73 7.68 0.23 21.38
N ALA A 74 7.45 0.51 22.66
CA ALA A 74 7.42 1.89 23.17
C ALA A 74 8.71 2.69 22.87
N HIS A 75 9.88 2.04 22.94
CA HIS A 75 11.18 2.69 22.72
C HIS A 75 11.44 3.14 21.27
N ILE A 76 10.60 2.75 20.31
CA ILE A 76 10.68 3.21 18.90
C ILE A 76 9.48 4.06 18.48
N LEU A 77 8.54 4.34 19.38
CA LEU A 77 7.45 5.27 19.08
C LEU A 77 7.98 6.71 18.92
N PRO A 78 7.36 7.53 18.06
CA PRO A 78 6.27 7.23 17.13
C PRO A 78 6.77 6.82 15.72
N SER A 79 8.02 6.38 15.57
CA SER A 79 8.60 6.10 14.23
C SER A 79 8.09 4.82 13.57
N HIS A 80 7.54 3.88 14.35
CA HIS A 80 6.96 2.63 13.87
C HIS A 80 7.86 1.78 12.97
N HIS A 81 9.18 1.83 13.17
CA HIS A 81 10.10 1.06 12.35
C HIS A 81 9.70 -0.43 12.26
N GLY A 82 9.58 -0.95 11.04
CA GLY A 82 9.22 -2.35 10.74
C GLY A 82 7.75 -2.73 10.99
N HIS A 83 6.84 -1.76 11.15
CA HIS A 83 5.42 -2.05 11.34
C HIS A 83 4.81 -2.76 10.13
N GLU A 84 5.33 -2.53 8.93
CA GLU A 84 4.84 -3.14 7.70
C GLU A 84 4.89 -4.68 7.75
N GLU A 85 6.02 -5.24 8.21
CA GLU A 85 6.17 -6.71 8.29
C GLU A 85 5.39 -7.30 9.47
N ARG A 86 5.37 -6.62 10.63
CA ARG A 86 4.52 -7.02 11.76
C ARG A 86 3.04 -7.03 11.37
N GLY A 87 2.61 -6.01 10.63
CA GLY A 87 1.25 -5.85 10.12
C GLY A 87 0.82 -7.01 9.23
N VAL A 88 1.70 -7.51 8.36
CA VAL A 88 1.37 -8.67 7.50
C VAL A 88 1.08 -9.93 8.33
N ALA A 89 1.83 -10.18 9.39
CA ALA A 89 1.58 -11.34 10.27
C ALA A 89 0.22 -11.22 10.98
N ILE A 90 -0.08 -10.04 11.51
CA ILE A 90 -1.37 -9.73 12.16
C ILE A 90 -2.54 -9.87 11.16
N LEU A 91 -2.40 -9.27 9.97
CA LEU A 91 -3.39 -9.34 8.90
C LEU A 91 -3.68 -10.79 8.48
N ARG A 92 -2.66 -11.63 8.34
CA ARG A 92 -2.83 -13.05 7.99
C ARG A 92 -3.62 -13.82 9.05
N ALA A 93 -3.37 -13.55 10.33
CA ALA A 93 -4.12 -14.16 11.41
C ALA A 93 -5.59 -13.70 11.39
N LEU A 94 -5.83 -12.40 11.21
CA LEU A 94 -7.16 -11.81 11.06
C LEU A 94 -7.93 -12.41 9.87
N CYS A 95 -7.29 -12.45 8.69
CA CYS A 95 -7.90 -13.01 7.47
C CYS A 95 -8.28 -14.48 7.63
N ARG A 96 -7.44 -15.27 8.32
CA ARG A 96 -7.74 -16.67 8.63
C ARG A 96 -8.94 -16.80 9.57
N ARG A 97 -8.96 -16.00 10.65
CA ARG A 97 -10.04 -16.02 11.66
C ARG A 97 -11.38 -15.64 11.05
N LEU A 98 -11.40 -14.62 10.19
CA LEU A 98 -12.61 -14.10 9.55
C LEU A 98 -12.95 -14.77 8.21
N ARG A 99 -12.10 -15.71 7.74
CA ARG A 99 -12.24 -16.38 6.43
C ARG A 99 -12.36 -15.38 5.28
N VAL A 100 -11.51 -14.35 5.31
CA VAL A 100 -11.49 -13.28 4.30
C VAL A 100 -11.13 -13.88 2.93
N PRO A 101 -11.82 -13.49 1.83
CA PRO A 101 -11.49 -13.98 0.50
C PRO A 101 -10.03 -13.67 0.12
N THR A 102 -9.35 -14.62 -0.54
CA THR A 102 -7.94 -14.51 -0.91
C THR A 102 -7.61 -13.21 -1.64
N ARG A 103 -8.49 -12.74 -2.54
CA ARG A 103 -8.29 -11.48 -3.28
C ARG A 103 -8.19 -10.24 -2.38
N TYR A 104 -8.91 -10.21 -1.25
CA TYR A 104 -8.88 -9.10 -0.28
C TYR A 104 -7.58 -9.17 0.53
N GLN A 105 -7.24 -10.37 1.01
CA GLN A 105 -6.00 -10.61 1.74
C GLN A 105 -4.77 -10.26 0.89
N GLU A 106 -4.72 -10.69 -0.37
CA GLU A 106 -3.58 -10.39 -1.26
C GLU A 106 -3.39 -8.89 -1.49
N LEU A 107 -4.47 -8.13 -1.67
CA LEU A 107 -4.39 -6.68 -1.80
C LEU A 107 -3.96 -6.03 -0.49
N ALA A 108 -4.58 -6.40 0.63
CA ALA A 108 -4.27 -5.87 1.95
C ALA A 108 -2.81 -6.16 2.37
N GLU A 109 -2.28 -7.35 2.07
CA GLU A 109 -0.87 -7.68 2.33
C GLU A 109 0.08 -6.82 1.48
N CYS A 110 -0.26 -6.57 0.21
CA CYS A 110 0.52 -5.66 -0.64
C CYS A 110 0.50 -4.22 -0.10
N CYS A 111 -0.68 -3.70 0.26
CA CYS A 111 -0.82 -2.35 0.79
C CYS A 111 -0.07 -2.20 2.12
N GLY A 112 -0.33 -3.07 3.10
CA GLY A 112 0.34 -3.01 4.40
C GLY A 112 1.86 -3.13 4.30
N ARG A 113 2.38 -3.93 3.34
CA ARG A 113 3.82 -4.09 3.17
C ARG A 113 4.50 -2.96 2.38
N TYR A 114 3.81 -2.34 1.43
CA TYR A 114 4.44 -1.49 0.42
C TYR A 114 3.91 -0.05 0.31
N HIS A 115 2.88 0.35 1.06
CA HIS A 115 2.33 1.70 0.99
C HIS A 115 3.40 2.78 1.25
N SER A 116 4.26 2.60 2.28
CA SER A 116 5.40 3.49 2.57
C SER A 116 6.33 3.67 1.35
N GLN A 117 6.56 2.62 0.57
CA GLN A 117 7.42 2.71 -0.61
C GLN A 117 6.81 3.61 -1.70
N LEU A 118 5.49 3.66 -1.84
CA LEU A 118 4.86 4.57 -2.78
C LEU A 118 4.89 6.02 -2.27
N HIS A 119 4.67 6.25 -0.96
CA HIS A 119 4.79 7.60 -0.39
C HIS A 119 6.18 8.21 -0.61
N HIS A 120 7.21 7.37 -0.54
CA HIS A 120 8.61 7.73 -0.77
C HIS A 120 9.12 7.37 -2.17
N LEU A 121 8.24 7.22 -3.17
CA LEU A 121 8.59 6.73 -4.51
C LEU A 121 9.79 7.47 -5.12
N ASP A 122 9.85 8.78 -4.92
CA ASP A 122 10.87 9.66 -5.48
C ASP A 122 12.26 9.42 -4.90
N GLU A 123 12.34 8.91 -3.67
CA GLU A 123 13.57 8.55 -2.97
C GLU A 123 14.07 7.15 -3.38
N LEU A 124 13.21 6.33 -3.98
CA LEU A 124 13.56 4.97 -4.36
C LEU A 124 14.42 4.91 -5.63
N LYS A 125 15.43 4.04 -5.62
CA LYS A 125 16.17 3.67 -6.84
C LYS A 125 15.23 3.02 -7.85
N ALA A 126 15.48 3.21 -9.16
CA ALA A 126 14.71 2.58 -10.24
C ALA A 126 14.59 1.05 -10.10
N THR A 127 15.62 0.39 -9.56
CA THR A 127 15.61 -1.05 -9.27
C THR A 127 14.60 -1.44 -8.20
N THR A 128 14.37 -0.60 -7.19
CA THR A 128 13.37 -0.79 -6.15
C THR A 128 11.96 -0.51 -6.69
N ARG A 129 11.81 0.55 -7.51
CA ARG A 129 10.54 0.84 -8.20
C ARG A 129 10.08 -0.32 -9.08
N LEU A 130 10.99 -0.93 -9.84
CA LEU A 130 10.67 -2.12 -10.65
C LEU A 130 10.30 -3.32 -9.77
N LYS A 131 11.04 -3.55 -8.66
CA LYS A 131 10.71 -4.62 -7.70
C LYS A 131 9.32 -4.42 -7.07
N LEU A 132 8.90 -3.17 -6.84
CA LEU A 132 7.56 -2.87 -6.36
C LEU A 132 6.52 -3.33 -7.40
N LEU A 133 6.68 -2.96 -8.68
CA LEU A 133 5.79 -3.42 -9.76
C LEU A 133 5.74 -4.96 -9.88
N GLU A 134 6.89 -5.63 -9.75
CA GLU A 134 6.99 -7.09 -9.73
C GLU A 134 6.25 -7.70 -8.53
N ARG A 135 6.41 -7.14 -7.32
CA ARG A 135 5.74 -7.59 -6.08
C ARG A 135 4.24 -7.36 -6.08
N LEU A 136 3.77 -6.32 -6.76
CA LEU A 136 2.36 -6.06 -7.01
C LEU A 136 1.79 -6.99 -8.10
N ASP A 137 2.65 -7.75 -8.78
CA ASP A 137 2.30 -8.60 -9.92
C ASP A 137 1.63 -7.82 -11.07
N ALA A 138 2.03 -6.54 -11.23
CA ALA A 138 1.37 -5.59 -12.11
C ALA A 138 1.49 -5.96 -13.61
N PHE A 139 2.53 -6.70 -14.00
CA PHE A 139 2.73 -7.13 -15.38
C PHE A 139 1.76 -8.24 -15.81
N ARG A 140 1.32 -9.08 -14.87
CA ARG A 140 0.37 -10.17 -15.13
C ARG A 140 -1.06 -9.79 -14.76
N ARG A 141 -1.23 -8.96 -13.72
CA ARG A 141 -2.50 -8.52 -13.16
C ARG A 141 -2.50 -6.98 -12.99
N PRO A 142 -2.56 -6.19 -14.09
CA PRO A 142 -2.51 -4.72 -14.05
C PRO A 142 -3.52 -4.08 -13.09
N GLN A 143 -4.70 -4.66 -12.95
CA GLN A 143 -5.74 -4.18 -12.03
C GLN A 143 -5.29 -4.13 -10.57
N ARG A 144 -4.32 -4.97 -10.16
CA ARG A 144 -3.75 -4.92 -8.79
C ARG A 144 -2.98 -3.64 -8.54
N LEU A 145 -2.34 -3.08 -9.57
CA LEU A 145 -1.63 -1.81 -9.45
C LEU A 145 -2.63 -0.70 -9.13
N GLU A 146 -3.71 -0.58 -9.91
CA GLU A 146 -4.70 0.48 -9.68
C GLU A 146 -5.37 0.36 -8.31
N ALA A 147 -5.73 -0.85 -7.86
CA ALA A 147 -6.26 -1.05 -6.51
C ALA A 147 -5.26 -0.63 -5.41
N PHE A 148 -3.98 -0.98 -5.57
CA PHE A 148 -2.92 -0.55 -4.64
C PHE A 148 -2.74 0.98 -4.63
N LEU A 149 -2.78 1.62 -5.79
CA LEU A 149 -2.67 3.08 -5.93
C LEU A 149 -3.82 3.79 -5.23
N LEU A 150 -5.06 3.31 -5.40
CA LEU A 150 -6.24 3.88 -4.74
C LEU A 150 -6.17 3.77 -3.21
N VAL A 151 -5.68 2.64 -2.68
CA VAL A 151 -5.47 2.49 -1.23
C VAL A 151 -4.42 3.46 -0.71
N CYS A 152 -3.30 3.63 -1.42
CA CYS A 152 -2.26 4.57 -1.00
C CYS A 152 -2.70 6.04 -1.13
N GLU A 153 -3.51 6.36 -2.14
CA GLU A 153 -4.12 7.69 -2.28
C GLU A 153 -5.10 7.97 -1.14
N ALA A 154 -5.89 6.96 -0.74
CA ALA A 154 -6.75 7.05 0.44
C ALA A 154 -5.94 7.26 1.72
N ASP A 155 -4.81 6.55 1.88
CA ASP A 155 -3.90 6.70 3.02
C ASP A 155 -3.25 8.10 3.05
N PHE A 156 -2.85 8.63 1.91
CA PHE A 156 -2.32 9.98 1.81
C PHE A 156 -3.36 11.06 2.14
N ARG A 157 -4.56 10.96 1.56
CA ARG A 157 -5.66 11.91 1.80
C ARG A 157 -6.38 11.71 3.13
N GLY A 158 -6.15 10.58 3.80
CA GLY A 158 -6.74 10.23 5.08
C GLY A 158 -6.01 10.87 6.27
N ARG A 159 -5.34 12.00 6.05
CA ARG A 159 -4.60 12.75 7.06
C ARG A 159 -5.20 14.14 7.19
N ALA A 160 -5.21 14.69 8.39
CA ALA A 160 -5.87 15.97 8.63
C ALA A 160 -5.23 17.10 7.79
N GLY A 161 -6.04 17.79 6.98
CA GLY A 161 -5.58 18.84 6.08
C GLY A 161 -4.97 18.36 4.75
N PHE A 162 -5.05 17.05 4.45
CA PHE A 162 -4.62 16.44 3.18
C PHE A 162 -5.77 15.97 2.30
N GLU A 163 -7.02 16.13 2.74
CA GLU A 163 -8.20 15.45 2.19
C GLU A 163 -8.45 15.71 0.71
N GLN A 164 -8.01 16.87 0.21
CA GLN A 164 -8.15 17.31 -1.18
C GLN A 164 -6.81 17.46 -1.91
N ARG A 165 -5.70 17.07 -1.28
CA ARG A 165 -4.38 17.21 -1.91
C ARG A 165 -4.20 16.19 -3.03
N THR A 166 -3.44 16.59 -4.04
CA THR A 166 -3.05 15.70 -5.13
C THR A 166 -2.03 14.68 -4.62
N TYR A 167 -2.05 13.47 -5.19
CA TYR A 167 -1.12 12.39 -4.85
C TYR A 167 -0.31 11.99 -6.10
N PRO A 168 0.67 12.82 -6.51
CA PRO A 168 1.38 12.66 -7.79
C PRO A 168 2.20 11.37 -7.89
N GLN A 169 2.53 10.74 -6.76
CA GLN A 169 3.25 9.46 -6.70
C GLN A 169 2.48 8.35 -7.43
N ALA A 170 1.13 8.35 -7.35
CA ALA A 170 0.32 7.37 -8.07
C ALA A 170 0.48 7.51 -9.59
N ASP A 171 0.37 8.73 -10.12
CA ASP A 171 0.54 8.97 -11.55
C ASP A 171 1.96 8.68 -12.03
N ARG A 172 2.97 8.99 -11.20
CA ARG A 172 4.36 8.66 -11.51
C ARG A 172 4.55 7.14 -11.60
N LEU A 173 4.03 6.36 -10.65
CA LEU A 173 4.13 4.90 -10.71
C LEU A 173 3.35 4.32 -11.91
N ARG A 174 2.20 4.89 -12.28
CA ARG A 174 1.47 4.52 -13.51
C ARG A 174 2.31 4.74 -14.77
N ARG A 175 2.99 5.89 -14.90
CA ARG A 175 3.86 6.16 -16.05
C ARG A 175 5.03 5.18 -16.13
N LEU A 176 5.70 4.94 -15.00
CA LEU A 176 6.79 3.97 -14.91
C LEU A 176 6.32 2.55 -15.26
N TYR A 177 5.14 2.17 -14.78
CA TYR A 177 4.51 0.89 -15.13
C TYR A 177 4.27 0.78 -16.64
N ARG A 178 3.63 1.78 -17.27
CA ARG A 178 3.34 1.77 -18.72
C ARG A 178 4.62 1.58 -19.54
N ALA A 179 5.69 2.29 -19.18
CA ALA A 179 6.98 2.14 -19.84
C ALA A 179 7.59 0.74 -19.63
N ALA A 180 7.58 0.21 -18.40
CA ALA A 180 8.08 -1.13 -18.14
C ALA A 180 7.22 -2.23 -18.80
N ALA A 181 5.92 -2.00 -18.94
CA ALA A 181 4.98 -2.93 -19.54
C ALA A 181 5.06 -2.96 -21.07
N SER A 182 5.60 -1.91 -21.71
CA SER A 182 5.81 -1.89 -23.16
C SER A 182 7.02 -2.72 -23.62
N VAL A 183 7.81 -3.27 -22.68
CA VAL A 183 8.93 -4.16 -22.99
C VAL A 183 8.41 -5.56 -23.28
N ASP A 184 8.78 -6.08 -24.44
CA ASP A 184 8.33 -7.36 -24.97
C ASP A 184 9.53 -8.29 -25.27
N SER A 185 9.31 -9.60 -25.15
CA SER A 185 10.37 -10.60 -25.39
C SER A 185 10.86 -10.63 -26.84
N SER A 186 10.07 -10.16 -27.80
CA SER A 186 10.48 -9.99 -29.21
C SER A 186 11.63 -9.00 -29.40
N GLN A 187 11.87 -8.12 -28.41
CA GLN A 187 13.00 -7.18 -28.41
C GLN A 187 14.33 -7.87 -28.04
N LEU A 188 14.29 -9.14 -27.63
CA LEU A 188 15.45 -9.90 -27.20
C LEU A 188 15.87 -10.96 -28.24
N PRO A 189 17.16 -11.30 -28.32
CA PRO A 189 17.62 -12.35 -29.23
C PRO A 189 16.95 -13.70 -28.92
N LYS A 190 16.51 -14.41 -29.97
CA LYS A 190 15.77 -15.68 -29.85
C LYS A 190 16.52 -16.81 -29.11
N TRP A 191 17.84 -16.72 -29.00
CA TRP A 191 18.67 -17.70 -28.29
C TRP A 191 18.71 -17.49 -26.77
N VAL A 192 18.22 -16.35 -26.27
CA VAL A 192 18.12 -16.09 -24.83
C VAL A 192 16.89 -16.84 -24.30
N SER A 193 17.04 -17.62 -23.23
CA SER A 193 15.94 -18.41 -22.64
C SER A 193 16.06 -18.54 -21.12
N GLY A 194 14.99 -19.05 -20.49
CA GLY A 194 14.95 -19.32 -19.05
C GLY A 194 15.29 -18.10 -18.19
N LYS A 195 16.17 -18.28 -17.20
CA LYS A 195 16.60 -17.19 -16.30
C LYS A 195 17.22 -16.01 -17.04
N ALA A 196 18.01 -16.28 -18.09
CA ALA A 196 18.66 -15.23 -18.87
C ALA A 196 17.64 -14.33 -19.60
N MET A 197 16.49 -14.90 -20.02
CA MET A 197 15.38 -14.14 -20.58
C MET A 197 14.77 -13.18 -19.55
N GLY A 198 14.49 -13.69 -18.34
CA GLY A 198 13.98 -12.86 -17.24
C GLY A 198 14.92 -11.71 -16.88
N ASP A 199 16.23 -11.99 -16.77
CA ASP A 199 17.24 -10.97 -16.47
C ASP A 199 17.34 -9.92 -17.58
N ALA A 200 17.26 -10.34 -18.86
CA ALA A 200 17.29 -9.44 -20.00
C ALA A 200 16.04 -8.55 -20.07
N MET A 201 14.84 -9.12 -19.88
CA MET A 201 13.60 -8.35 -19.78
C MET A 201 13.67 -7.31 -18.67
N ARG A 202 14.20 -7.70 -17.50
CA ARG A 202 14.36 -6.81 -16.35
C ARG A 202 15.33 -5.67 -16.64
N ARG A 203 16.43 -5.93 -17.37
CA ARG A 203 17.37 -4.87 -17.80
C ARG A 203 16.70 -3.86 -18.74
N LEU A 204 15.97 -4.33 -19.75
CA LEU A 204 15.26 -3.45 -20.69
C LEU A 204 14.20 -2.61 -19.97
N ARG A 205 13.43 -3.20 -19.05
CA ARG A 205 12.46 -2.47 -18.22
C ARG A 205 13.10 -1.36 -17.41
N LEU A 206 14.25 -1.62 -16.78
CA LEU A 206 14.99 -0.58 -16.05
C LEU A 206 15.47 0.54 -16.97
N GLU A 207 15.88 0.21 -18.19
CA GLU A 207 16.34 1.21 -19.14
C GLU A 207 15.22 2.16 -19.55
N VAL A 208 14.06 1.64 -19.95
CA VAL A 208 12.91 2.47 -20.34
C VAL A 208 12.35 3.28 -19.16
N MET A 209 12.30 2.71 -17.96
CA MET A 209 11.91 3.44 -16.76
C MET A 209 12.85 4.62 -16.46
N ARG A 210 14.17 4.43 -16.61
CA ARG A 210 15.16 5.51 -16.43
C ARG A 210 15.06 6.61 -17.49
N ARG A 211 14.62 6.27 -18.71
CA ARG A 211 14.34 7.29 -19.74
C ARG A 211 13.16 8.16 -19.32
N VAL A 212 12.04 7.54 -18.93
CA VAL A 212 10.86 8.25 -18.42
C VAL A 212 11.17 9.11 -17.19
N ASP A 213 11.98 8.61 -16.25
CA ASP A 213 12.36 9.40 -15.07
C ASP A 213 13.15 10.68 -15.43
N ARG A 214 13.95 10.65 -16.50
CA ARG A 214 14.75 11.81 -16.97
C ARG A 214 13.94 12.84 -17.75
N GLU A 215 12.84 12.44 -18.38
CA GLU A 215 11.97 13.34 -19.16
C GLU A 215 11.03 14.16 -18.27
N VAL A 216 10.88 13.78 -17.00
CA VAL A 216 9.94 14.38 -16.03
C VAL A 216 10.67 15.13 -14.90
N SER A 217 12.01 15.08 -14.89
CA SER A 217 12.86 15.83 -13.95
C SER A 217 13.31 17.14 -14.58
#